data_AF-A0A835RM66-F1
#
_entry.id   AF-A0A835RM66-F1
#
_cell.length_a   1.000
_cell.length_b   1.000
_cell.length_c   1.000
_cell.angle_alpha   90.00
_cell.angle_beta   90.00
_cell.angle_gamma   90.00
#
_symmetry.space_group_name_H-M   'P 1'
#
loop_
_entity.id
_entity.type
_entity.pdbx_description
1 polymer ?
#
loop_
_entity_poly.entity_id
_entity_poly.type
_entity_poly.pdbx_seq_one_letter_code
_entity_poly.pdbx_strand_id
1 'polypeptide(L)'
;MEESREEEKQQKAMDGLKLRVQEMSQMNEEAASIINSLEAIKDQLLSEKDLLGKELKSSQEKLVSEELRLKSLEVQNADLNKLLANKRVASEDEVTKGTDKNIRPSSVVEFPTHLSKLSKPRETIRGQRATIAKNFEEVGLSNLLPLLKSENLELQTHAVRVIANLAAEDINQQRIVEEGGLDGLLLLLDCSKDATVQRLAAGAIANLAMNGLNQDLIICKGGARLLANMAPKSDDPQTLRMIAGAIANLCGNERLHMILKEDGGLKALLAMVGSNHSNVISQVARGMANFAKCECRNINQGNWKGRSLLIEDGALHWIVANCTAFYR
;
A
#
# COMPACT_ATOMS: atom_id res chain seq x y z
N MET A 1 -78.98 28.88 14.61
CA MET A 1 -78.26 28.06 13.60
C MET A 1 -76.85 28.60 13.31
N GLU A 2 -76.66 29.92 13.30
CA GLU A 2 -75.36 30.54 13.00
C GLU A 2 -74.35 30.43 14.17
N GLU A 3 -74.78 30.68 15.42
CA GLU A 3 -73.95 30.48 16.63
C GLU A 3 -73.44 29.04 16.77
N SER A 4 -74.31 28.05 16.58
CA SER A 4 -73.93 26.63 16.67
C SER A 4 -72.91 26.21 15.59
N ARG A 5 -72.92 26.85 14.41
CA ARG A 5 -71.90 26.60 13.37
C ARG A 5 -70.57 27.28 13.69
N GLU A 6 -70.60 28.41 14.37
CA GLU A 6 -69.40 29.13 14.78
C GLU A 6 -68.71 28.42 15.96
N GLU A 7 -69.47 27.92 16.92
CA GLU A 7 -68.97 27.05 18.00
C GLU A 7 -68.34 25.76 17.45
N GLU A 8 -68.96 25.12 16.45
CA GLU A 8 -68.40 23.91 15.83
C GLU A 8 -67.08 24.20 15.08
N LYS A 9 -66.97 25.36 14.43
CA LYS A 9 -65.71 25.81 13.81
C LYS A 9 -64.63 26.09 14.84
N GLN A 10 -64.97 26.76 15.94
CA GLN A 10 -64.04 27.05 17.03
C GLN A 10 -63.55 25.76 17.70
N GLN A 11 -64.44 24.79 17.91
CA GLN A 11 -64.09 23.49 18.47
C GLN A 11 -63.13 22.73 17.55
N LYS A 12 -63.40 22.67 16.24
CA LYS A 12 -62.50 22.07 15.25
C LYS A 12 -61.12 22.75 15.20
N ALA A 13 -61.09 24.08 15.32
CA ALA A 13 -59.84 24.83 15.39
C ALA A 13 -59.05 24.51 16.67
N MET A 14 -59.73 24.41 17.81
CA MET A 14 -59.13 24.06 19.10
C MET A 14 -58.56 22.63 19.09
N ASP A 15 -59.29 21.68 18.51
CA ASP A 15 -58.84 20.29 18.40
C ASP A 15 -57.65 20.15 17.44
N GLY A 16 -57.65 20.91 16.33
CA GLY A 16 -56.50 21.00 15.43
C GLY A 16 -55.25 21.61 16.09
N LEU A 17 -55.42 22.62 16.95
CA LEU A 17 -54.31 23.18 17.73
C LEU A 17 -53.78 22.19 18.77
N LYS A 18 -54.66 21.46 19.47
CA LYS A 18 -54.23 20.41 20.42
C LYS A 18 -53.41 19.32 19.75
N LEU A 19 -53.83 18.86 18.57
CA LEU A 19 -53.09 17.86 17.81
C LEU A 19 -51.68 18.35 17.44
N ARG A 20 -51.57 19.58 16.93
CA ARG A 20 -50.26 20.18 16.60
C ARG A 20 -49.34 20.35 17.82
N VAL A 21 -49.90 20.73 18.96
CA VAL A 21 -49.13 20.85 20.21
C VAL A 21 -48.61 19.47 20.65
N GLN A 22 -49.42 18.42 20.51
CA GLN A 22 -49.01 17.05 20.83
C GLN A 22 -47.92 16.52 19.88
N GLU A 23 -48.05 16.77 18.58
CA GLU A 23 -47.01 16.45 17.59
C GLU A 23 -45.70 17.18 17.91
N MET A 24 -45.79 18.46 18.28
CA MET A 24 -44.62 19.27 18.65
C MET A 24 -43.97 18.79 19.95
N SER A 25 -44.75 18.39 20.96
CA SER A 25 -44.18 17.81 22.19
C SER A 25 -43.47 16.49 21.93
N GLN A 26 -44.05 15.63 21.07
CA GLN A 26 -43.42 14.35 20.71
C GLN A 26 -42.10 14.58 19.96
N MET A 27 -42.08 15.50 18.97
CA MET A 27 -40.84 15.86 18.27
C MET A 27 -39.78 16.42 19.22
N ASN A 28 -40.17 17.19 20.23
CA ASN A 28 -39.25 17.72 21.22
C ASN A 28 -38.66 16.63 22.13
N GLU A 29 -39.46 15.63 22.52
CA GLU A 29 -38.99 14.47 23.29
C GLU A 29 -38.01 13.61 22.47
N GLU A 30 -38.32 13.36 21.20
CA GLU A 30 -37.43 12.66 20.27
C GLU A 30 -36.10 13.42 20.08
N ALA A 31 -36.17 14.73 19.89
CA ALA A 31 -34.97 15.58 19.79
C ALA A 31 -34.12 15.53 21.07
N ALA A 32 -34.75 15.58 22.25
CA ALA A 32 -34.03 15.46 23.52
C ALA A 32 -33.34 14.10 23.68
N SER A 33 -33.99 13.01 23.25
CA SER A 33 -33.38 11.67 23.26
C SER A 33 -32.17 11.58 22.33
N ILE A 34 -32.22 12.22 21.16
CA ILE A 34 -31.10 12.28 20.21
C ILE A 34 -29.94 13.07 20.83
N ILE A 35 -30.21 14.23 21.43
CA ILE A 35 -29.18 15.05 22.08
C ILE A 35 -28.45 14.26 23.16
N ASN A 36 -29.18 13.59 24.06
CA ASN A 36 -28.58 12.76 25.11
C ASN A 36 -27.70 11.62 24.53
N SER A 37 -28.15 11.02 23.42
CA SER A 37 -27.38 9.97 22.74
C SER A 37 -26.09 10.51 22.12
N LEU A 38 -26.15 11.70 21.52
CA LEU A 38 -24.98 12.38 20.96
C LEU A 38 -23.99 12.82 22.04
N GLU A 39 -24.47 13.29 23.19
CA GLU A 39 -23.63 13.63 24.33
C GLU A 39 -22.88 12.39 24.86
N ALA A 40 -23.55 11.25 24.98
CA ALA A 40 -22.90 9.99 25.38
C ALA A 40 -21.81 9.56 24.39
N ILE A 41 -22.07 9.67 23.08
CA ILE A 41 -21.07 9.37 22.03
C ILE A 41 -19.89 10.34 22.12
N LYS A 42 -20.15 11.63 22.35
CA LYS A 42 -19.10 12.64 22.50
C LYS A 42 -18.18 12.32 23.68
N ASP A 43 -18.74 11.92 24.82
CA ASP A 43 -17.95 11.56 26.01
C ASP A 43 -17.13 10.29 25.78
N GLN A 44 -17.68 9.30 25.07
CA GLN A 44 -16.94 8.10 24.67
C GLN A 44 -15.76 8.44 23.76
N LEU A 45 -15.97 9.28 22.74
CA LEU A 45 -14.92 9.72 21.82
C LEU A 45 -13.83 10.55 22.54
N LEU A 46 -14.22 11.37 23.52
CA LEU A 46 -13.25 12.11 24.35
C LEU A 46 -12.38 11.16 25.18
N SER A 47 -12.98 10.13 25.78
CA SER A 47 -12.23 9.12 26.54
C SER A 47 -11.26 8.32 25.66
N GLU A 48 -11.69 7.93 24.46
CA GLU A 48 -10.86 7.21 23.49
C GLU A 48 -9.69 8.09 22.99
N LYS A 49 -9.95 9.37 22.71
CA LYS A 49 -8.91 10.34 22.35
C LYS A 49 -7.85 10.47 23.44
N ASP A 50 -8.24 10.52 24.71
CA ASP A 50 -7.31 10.60 25.83
C ASP A 50 -6.47 9.33 25.99
N LEU A 51 -7.05 8.15 25.74
CA LEU A 51 -6.33 6.89 25.75
C LEU A 51 -5.29 6.82 24.62
N LEU A 52 -5.71 7.14 23.39
CA LEU A 52 -4.81 7.19 22.22
C LEU A 52 -3.69 8.21 22.41
N GLY A 53 -3.97 9.36 23.03
CA GLY A 53 -2.97 10.36 23.38
C GLY A 53 -1.89 9.82 24.33
N LYS A 54 -2.28 9.02 25.33
CA LYS A 54 -1.35 8.36 26.26
C LYS A 54 -0.51 7.28 25.56
N GLU A 55 -1.14 6.46 24.71
CA GLU A 55 -0.45 5.42 23.94
C GLU A 55 0.56 6.00 22.94
N LEU A 56 0.19 7.09 22.26
CA LEU A 56 1.06 7.81 21.35
C LEU A 56 2.29 8.36 22.09
N LYS A 57 2.08 9.00 23.25
CA LYS A 57 3.18 9.52 24.07
C LYS A 57 4.11 8.40 24.54
N SER A 58 3.56 7.27 25.02
CA SER A 58 4.36 6.10 25.40
C SER A 58 5.16 5.53 24.22
N SER A 59 4.57 5.50 23.03
CA SER A 59 5.23 5.02 21.81
C SER A 59 6.36 5.97 21.37
N GLN A 60 6.15 7.28 21.47
CA GLN A 60 7.19 8.29 21.21
C GLN A 60 8.37 8.15 22.18
N GLU A 61 8.12 7.97 23.48
CA GLU A 61 9.18 7.76 24.48
C GLU A 61 10.00 6.49 24.20
N LYS A 62 9.34 5.40 23.78
CA LYS A 62 10.02 4.16 23.36
C LYS A 62 10.89 4.37 22.12
N LEU A 63 10.39 5.11 21.14
CA LEU A 63 11.12 5.39 19.90
C LEU A 63 12.37 6.23 20.17
N VAL A 64 12.27 7.28 20.99
CA VAL A 64 13.42 8.08 21.44
C VAL A 64 14.45 7.23 22.19
N SER A 65 13.99 6.34 23.08
CA SER A 65 14.88 5.44 23.82
C SER A 65 15.63 4.49 22.87
N GLU A 66 14.95 4.00 21.84
CA GLU A 66 15.54 3.12 20.83
C GLU A 66 16.52 3.85 19.92
N GLU A 67 16.24 5.10 19.52
CA GLU A 67 17.18 5.93 18.78
C GLU A 67 18.48 6.17 19.56
N LEU A 68 18.38 6.45 20.87
CA LEU A 68 19.55 6.59 21.74
C LEU A 68 20.35 5.28 21.83
N ARG A 69 19.65 4.13 21.91
CA ARG A 69 20.27 2.80 21.90
C ARG A 69 21.03 2.53 20.60
N LEU A 70 20.43 2.85 19.45
CA LEU A 70 21.06 2.69 18.14
C LEU A 70 22.32 3.55 18.00
N LYS A 71 22.27 4.83 18.42
CA LYS A 71 23.45 5.71 18.44
C LYS A 71 24.58 5.15 19.31
N SER A 72 24.26 4.57 20.47
CA SER A 72 25.26 3.94 21.33
C SER A 72 25.93 2.72 20.66
N LEU A 73 25.14 1.88 20.00
CA LEU A 73 25.66 0.73 19.25
C LEU A 73 26.50 1.14 18.04
N GLU A 74 26.16 2.23 17.36
CA GLU A 74 26.98 2.79 16.28
C GLU A 74 28.36 3.20 16.77
N VAL A 75 28.44 3.87 17.93
CA VAL A 75 29.72 4.24 18.57
C VAL A 75 30.52 3.00 18.94
N GLN A 76 29.90 2.00 19.57
CA GLN A 76 30.57 0.75 19.91
C GLN A 76 31.10 0.00 18.68
N ASN A 77 30.33 -0.05 17.59
CA ASN A 77 30.76 -0.64 16.34
C ASN A 77 31.94 0.13 15.72
N ALA A 78 31.95 1.47 15.80
CA ALA A 78 33.07 2.27 15.33
C ALA A 78 34.36 2.00 16.12
N ASP A 79 34.26 1.84 17.45
CA ASP A 79 35.40 1.52 18.31
C ASP A 79 35.93 0.10 18.05
N LEU A 80 35.05 -0.89 17.88
CA LEU A 80 35.43 -2.24 17.49
C LEU A 80 36.13 -2.27 16.13
N ASN A 81 35.63 -1.51 15.15
CA ASN A 81 36.26 -1.40 13.84
C ASN A 81 37.65 -0.76 13.90
N LYS A 82 37.85 0.26 14.75
CA LYS A 82 39.19 0.84 15.01
C LYS A 82 40.13 -0.19 15.64
N LEU A 83 39.66 -0.95 16.63
CA LEU A 83 40.47 -2.01 17.27
C LEU A 83 40.86 -3.11 16.28
N LEU A 84 39.94 -3.52 15.40
CA LEU A 84 40.22 -4.48 14.33
C LEU A 84 41.21 -3.94 13.30
N ALA A 85 41.10 -2.66 12.92
CA ALA A 85 42.06 -2.01 12.02
C ALA A 85 43.46 -1.97 12.63
N ASN A 86 43.58 -1.59 13.92
CA ASN A 86 44.86 -1.57 14.63
C ASN A 86 45.48 -2.97 14.76
N LYS A 87 44.66 -4.01 14.98
CA LYS A 87 45.13 -5.40 14.99
C LYS A 87 45.65 -5.87 13.62
N ARG A 88 45.04 -5.43 12.52
CA ARG A 88 45.52 -5.75 11.16
C ARG A 88 46.87 -5.11 10.86
N VAL A 89 47.07 -3.85 11.28
CA VAL A 89 48.35 -3.14 11.12
C VAL A 89 49.44 -3.80 11.97
N ALA A 90 49.14 -4.18 13.22
CA ALA A 90 50.11 -4.87 14.09
C ALA A 90 50.56 -6.24 13.55
N SER A 91 49.70 -6.96 12.81
CA SER A 91 50.07 -8.23 12.17
C SER A 91 50.89 -8.07 10.88
N GLU A 92 50.88 -6.90 10.24
CA GLU A 92 51.68 -6.63 9.04
C GLU A 92 53.09 -6.12 9.38
N ASP A 93 53.26 -5.43 10.52
CA ASP A 93 54.56 -4.94 10.99
C ASP A 93 55.49 -6.02 11.57
N GLU A 94 54.97 -7.19 11.98
CA GLU A 94 55.82 -8.32 12.41
C GLU A 94 56.42 -9.12 11.23
N VAL A 95 55.88 -9.00 10.01
CA VAL A 95 56.36 -9.77 8.84
C VAL A 95 57.52 -9.08 8.11
N THR A 96 57.78 -7.79 8.37
CA THR A 96 58.81 -7.02 7.64
C THR A 96 60.15 -6.86 8.37
N LYS A 97 60.34 -7.47 9.55
CA LYS A 97 61.62 -7.50 10.27
C LYS A 97 62.20 -8.91 10.35
N GLY A 98 62.76 -9.38 9.25
CA GLY A 98 63.72 -10.49 9.29
C GLY A 98 63.78 -11.33 8.04
N THR A 99 64.60 -10.93 7.05
CA THR A 99 65.77 -11.70 6.57
C THR A 99 66.28 -11.13 5.24
N ASP A 100 67.38 -10.39 5.33
CA ASP A 100 68.33 -10.19 4.24
C ASP A 100 69.03 -11.52 3.92
N LYS A 101 69.06 -11.92 2.64
CA LYS A 101 70.26 -12.42 1.92
C LYS A 101 69.93 -12.77 0.46
N ASN A 102 70.41 -11.90 -0.43
CA ASN A 102 71.10 -12.16 -1.70
C ASN A 102 70.85 -13.51 -2.42
N ILE A 103 70.25 -13.46 -3.62
CA ILE A 103 70.80 -13.96 -4.89
C ILE A 103 70.22 -13.09 -6.04
N ARG A 104 71.10 -12.67 -6.95
CA ARG A 104 70.88 -11.81 -8.15
C ARG A 104 71.07 -12.69 -9.42
N PRO A 105 70.88 -12.20 -10.68
CA PRO A 105 69.63 -12.31 -11.44
C PRO A 105 69.83 -12.87 -12.88
N SER A 106 68.74 -13.24 -13.58
CA SER A 106 68.67 -13.34 -15.05
C SER A 106 67.18 -13.36 -15.44
N SER A 107 66.56 -12.26 -15.86
CA SER A 107 66.57 -11.56 -17.16
C SER A 107 65.55 -12.09 -18.19
N VAL A 108 64.50 -11.27 -18.41
CA VAL A 108 63.83 -10.98 -19.71
C VAL A 108 62.82 -12.01 -20.23
N VAL A 109 61.58 -11.74 -20.68
CA VAL A 109 60.67 -10.57 -20.78
C VAL A 109 59.25 -11.14 -21.04
N GLU A 110 58.25 -10.50 -20.40
CA GLU A 110 56.80 -10.34 -20.70
C GLU A 110 55.98 -11.39 -21.48
N PHE A 111 54.89 -11.87 -20.85
CA PHE A 111 53.52 -11.88 -21.41
C PHE A 111 52.50 -11.79 -20.27
N PRO A 112 51.43 -10.97 -20.34
CA PRO A 112 50.51 -10.74 -19.22
C PRO A 112 49.31 -11.70 -19.23
N THR A 113 49.16 -12.51 -18.18
CA THR A 113 47.93 -13.23 -17.83
C THR A 113 47.18 -12.48 -16.74
N HIS A 114 46.16 -11.70 -17.10
CA HIS A 114 45.22 -11.11 -16.14
C HIS A 114 43.96 -11.97 -16.03
N LEU A 115 43.93 -12.86 -15.03
CA LEU A 115 42.70 -13.42 -14.45
C LEU A 115 42.89 -13.56 -12.93
N SER A 116 42.40 -12.59 -12.16
CA SER A 116 41.62 -12.87 -10.95
C SER A 116 41.09 -11.58 -10.33
N LYS A 117 39.77 -11.49 -10.35
CA LYS A 117 38.91 -10.65 -9.52
C LYS A 117 39.34 -10.74 -8.05
N LEU A 118 39.52 -9.59 -7.38
CA LEU A 118 39.32 -9.53 -5.93
C LEU A 118 38.52 -8.28 -5.57
N SER A 119 37.31 -8.58 -5.13
CA SER A 119 36.26 -7.77 -4.54
C SER A 119 36.73 -6.70 -3.57
N LYS A 120 36.28 -5.46 -3.80
CA LYS A 120 36.24 -4.39 -2.79
C LYS A 120 35.34 -4.82 -1.60
N PRO A 121 35.61 -4.34 -0.37
CA PRO A 121 34.93 -4.80 0.84
C PRO A 121 33.42 -4.50 0.78
N ARG A 122 32.60 -5.52 1.10
CA ARG A 122 31.13 -5.49 1.04
C ARG A 122 30.46 -4.43 1.93
N GLU A 123 31.17 -3.84 2.89
CA GLU A 123 30.63 -2.83 3.80
C GLU A 123 30.56 -1.43 3.17
N THR A 124 31.56 -1.05 2.37
CA THR A 124 31.57 0.24 1.66
C THR A 124 30.49 0.29 0.58
N ILE A 125 30.16 -0.85 -0.03
CA ILE A 125 29.12 -0.96 -1.07
C ILE A 125 27.71 -0.85 -0.47
N ARG A 126 27.46 -1.37 0.74
CA ARG A 126 26.16 -1.27 1.42
C ARG A 126 25.90 0.17 1.90
N GLY A 127 26.91 0.83 2.47
CA GLY A 127 26.83 2.24 2.86
C GLY A 127 26.68 3.17 1.66
N GLN A 128 27.42 2.95 0.57
CA GLN A 128 27.27 3.74 -0.65
C GLN A 128 25.93 3.52 -1.35
N ARG A 129 25.35 2.31 -1.32
CA ARG A 129 23.99 2.07 -1.81
C ARG A 129 22.93 2.79 -0.98
N ALA A 130 23.10 2.83 0.34
CA ALA A 130 22.21 3.57 1.24
C ALA A 130 22.32 5.10 1.04
N THR A 131 23.52 5.63 0.82
CA THR A 131 23.72 7.08 0.56
C THR A 131 23.27 7.50 -0.84
N ILE A 132 23.45 6.64 -1.86
CA ILE A 132 22.93 6.90 -3.22
C ILE A 132 21.40 6.79 -3.23
N ALA A 133 20.81 5.82 -2.52
CA ALA A 133 19.36 5.73 -2.32
C ALA A 133 18.82 6.98 -1.62
N LYS A 134 19.44 7.41 -0.52
CA LYS A 134 19.02 8.58 0.25
C LYS A 134 19.13 9.91 -0.50
N ASN A 135 20.14 10.08 -1.35
CA ASN A 135 20.29 11.28 -2.19
C ASN A 135 19.37 11.28 -3.43
N PHE A 136 18.97 10.10 -3.93
CA PHE A 136 17.93 9.97 -4.97
C PHE A 136 16.51 10.04 -4.38
N GLU A 137 16.32 9.70 -3.10
CA GLU A 137 15.02 9.69 -2.44
C GLU A 137 14.48 11.11 -2.21
N GLU A 138 15.32 12.11 -1.89
CA GLU A 138 14.84 13.47 -1.64
C GLU A 138 14.83 14.42 -2.84
N VAL A 139 15.70 14.22 -3.83
CA VAL A 139 15.82 15.09 -5.01
C VAL A 139 15.43 14.35 -6.30
N GLY A 140 15.36 13.02 -6.30
CA GLY A 140 15.10 12.23 -7.50
C GLY A 140 13.61 12.10 -7.84
N LEU A 141 12.72 11.88 -6.87
CA LEU A 141 11.28 11.70 -7.15
C LEU A 141 10.65 12.95 -7.79
N SER A 142 10.89 14.12 -7.23
CA SER A 142 10.43 15.41 -7.78
C SER A 142 10.89 15.66 -9.22
N ASN A 143 12.07 15.15 -9.61
CA ASN A 143 12.58 15.21 -10.98
C ASN A 143 12.06 14.08 -11.88
N LEU A 144 11.68 12.93 -11.32
CA LEU A 144 11.15 11.77 -12.05
C LEU A 144 9.67 11.93 -12.42
N LEU A 145 8.87 12.56 -11.56
CA LEU A 145 7.42 12.71 -11.79
C LEU A 145 7.08 13.48 -13.08
N PRO A 146 7.77 14.59 -13.44
CA PRO A 146 7.57 15.25 -14.72
C PRO A 146 7.83 14.33 -15.92
N LEU A 147 8.77 13.38 -15.79
CA LEU A 147 9.12 12.45 -16.88
C LEU A 147 8.01 11.42 -17.17
N LEU A 148 7.08 11.19 -16.24
CA LEU A 148 5.88 10.40 -16.52
C LEU A 148 5.01 11.02 -17.61
N LYS A 149 5.09 12.34 -17.80
CA LYS A 149 4.35 13.08 -18.83
C LYS A 149 5.19 13.33 -20.09
N SER A 150 6.39 12.74 -20.20
CA SER A 150 7.26 12.92 -21.35
C SER A 150 6.63 12.33 -22.62
N GLU A 151 6.72 13.05 -23.74
CA GLU A 151 6.36 12.53 -25.06
C GLU A 151 7.38 11.50 -25.58
N ASN A 152 8.58 11.47 -25.00
CA ASN A 152 9.57 10.45 -25.30
C ASN A 152 9.21 9.16 -24.55
N LEU A 153 8.71 8.18 -25.30
CA LEU A 153 8.28 6.87 -24.78
C LEU A 153 9.38 6.14 -24.01
N GLU A 154 10.64 6.24 -24.44
CA GLU A 154 11.76 5.61 -23.75
C GLU A 154 11.98 6.24 -22.38
N LEU A 155 12.01 7.57 -22.31
CA LEU A 155 12.15 8.29 -21.04
C LEU A 155 10.97 8.02 -20.11
N GLN A 156 9.74 8.05 -20.63
CA GLN A 156 8.54 7.73 -19.86
C GLN A 156 8.61 6.29 -19.31
N THR A 157 8.96 5.31 -20.14
CA THR A 157 9.12 3.91 -19.72
C THR A 157 10.17 3.75 -18.63
N HIS A 158 11.33 4.41 -18.78
CA HIS A 158 12.38 4.38 -17.77
C HIS A 158 11.93 5.03 -16.45
N ALA A 159 11.24 6.17 -16.52
CA ALA A 159 10.71 6.85 -15.33
C ALA A 159 9.72 5.96 -14.56
N VAL A 160 8.74 5.35 -15.26
CA VAL A 160 7.77 4.45 -14.63
C VAL A 160 8.48 3.25 -14.02
N ARG A 161 9.49 2.67 -14.70
CA ARG A 161 10.26 1.54 -14.17
C ARG A 161 11.03 1.90 -12.90
N VAL A 162 11.63 3.08 -12.84
CA VAL A 162 12.30 3.57 -11.63
C VAL A 162 11.30 3.70 -10.49
N ILE A 163 10.14 4.33 -10.74
CA ILE A 163 9.08 4.48 -9.72
C ILE A 163 8.55 3.13 -9.25
N ALA A 164 8.33 2.17 -10.16
CA ALA A 164 7.87 0.83 -9.82
C ALA A 164 8.86 0.10 -8.90
N ASN A 165 10.17 0.25 -9.17
CA ASN A 165 11.22 -0.32 -8.32
C ASN A 165 11.29 0.38 -6.96
N LEU A 166 11.17 1.71 -6.92
CA LEU A 166 11.14 2.44 -5.65
C LEU A 166 9.92 2.05 -4.81
N ALA A 167 8.74 1.90 -5.42
CA ALA A 167 7.51 1.50 -4.75
C ALA A 167 7.58 0.07 -4.17
N ALA A 168 8.49 -0.78 -4.66
CA ALA A 168 8.67 -2.13 -4.12
C ALA A 168 9.20 -2.11 -2.68
N GLU A 169 9.90 -1.03 -2.29
CA GLU A 169 10.39 -0.82 -0.93
C GLU A 169 9.30 -0.10 -0.11
N ASP A 170 8.92 -0.69 1.01
CA ASP A 170 7.86 -0.22 1.93
C ASP A 170 8.06 1.23 2.39
N ILE A 171 9.30 1.59 2.73
CA ILE A 171 9.69 2.93 3.18
C ILE A 171 9.37 4.04 2.16
N ASN A 172 9.26 3.71 0.87
CA ASN A 172 9.06 4.68 -0.20
C ASN A 172 7.59 4.82 -0.61
N GLN A 173 6.75 3.83 -0.29
CA GLN A 173 5.39 3.72 -0.82
C GLN A 173 4.53 4.94 -0.48
N GLN A 174 4.55 5.38 0.77
CA GLN A 174 3.73 6.52 1.20
C GLN A 174 4.24 7.83 0.58
N ARG A 175 5.56 8.03 0.61
CA ARG A 175 6.22 9.21 0.05
C ARG A 175 5.94 9.38 -1.45
N ILE A 176 5.99 8.29 -2.23
CA ILE A 176 5.67 8.34 -3.67
C ILE A 176 4.23 8.86 -3.89
N VAL A 177 3.28 8.48 -3.04
CA VAL A 177 1.90 8.96 -3.13
C VAL A 177 1.80 10.43 -2.71
N GLU A 178 2.47 10.82 -1.63
CA GLU A 178 2.51 12.21 -1.13
C GLU A 178 3.09 13.19 -2.17
N GLU A 179 4.10 12.77 -2.93
CA GLU A 179 4.70 13.59 -4.00
C GLU A 179 3.85 13.61 -5.29
N GLY A 180 2.72 12.88 -5.34
CA GLY A 180 1.82 12.86 -6.50
C GLY A 180 2.12 11.76 -7.53
N GLY A 181 2.95 10.78 -7.18
CA GLY A 181 3.29 9.65 -8.05
C GLY A 181 2.09 8.79 -8.42
N LEU A 182 1.15 8.59 -7.49
CA LEU A 182 -0.08 7.83 -7.78
C LEU A 182 -0.90 8.47 -8.91
N ASP A 183 -1.05 9.79 -8.92
CA ASP A 183 -1.80 10.50 -9.96
C ASP A 183 -1.16 10.32 -11.34
N GLY A 184 0.18 10.40 -11.41
CA GLY A 184 0.92 10.13 -12.63
C GLY A 184 0.74 8.68 -13.12
N LEU A 185 0.78 7.71 -12.22
CA LEU A 185 0.62 6.29 -12.56
C LEU A 185 -0.81 5.97 -13.04
N LEU A 186 -1.84 6.53 -12.39
CA LEU A 186 -3.24 6.35 -12.80
C LEU A 186 -3.51 6.99 -14.17
N LEU A 187 -2.96 8.17 -14.42
CA LEU A 187 -3.05 8.82 -15.74
C LEU A 187 -2.42 7.96 -16.84
N LEU A 188 -1.26 7.35 -16.57
CA LEU A 188 -0.62 6.44 -17.52
C LEU A 188 -1.43 5.17 -17.76
N LEU A 189 -2.06 4.63 -16.71
CA LEU A 189 -2.92 3.46 -16.83
C LEU A 189 -4.11 3.73 -17.76
N ASP A 190 -4.73 4.92 -17.64
CA ASP A 190 -5.90 5.33 -18.39
C ASP A 190 -5.58 5.78 -19.83
N CYS A 191 -4.57 6.64 -20.00
CA CYS A 191 -4.34 7.36 -21.25
C CYS A 191 -3.20 6.80 -22.11
N SER A 192 -2.28 6.00 -21.56
CA SER A 192 -1.14 5.50 -22.35
C SER A 192 -1.61 4.48 -23.40
N LYS A 193 -1.04 4.58 -24.60
CA LYS A 193 -1.26 3.63 -25.70
C LYS A 193 -0.22 2.51 -25.71
N ASP A 194 0.83 2.63 -24.90
CA ASP A 194 1.90 1.65 -24.83
C ASP A 194 1.64 0.62 -23.74
N ALA A 195 1.52 -0.64 -24.14
CA ALA A 195 1.23 -1.75 -23.24
C ALA A 195 2.34 -1.97 -22.19
N THR A 196 3.59 -1.65 -22.51
CA THR A 196 4.71 -1.77 -21.56
C THR A 196 4.58 -0.71 -20.46
N VAL A 197 4.28 0.53 -20.82
CA VAL A 197 4.04 1.62 -19.87
C VAL A 197 2.86 1.30 -18.96
N GLN A 198 1.72 0.87 -19.52
CA GLN A 198 0.55 0.53 -18.71
C GLN A 198 0.84 -0.65 -17.77
N ARG A 199 1.55 -1.69 -18.23
CA ARG A 199 1.97 -2.82 -17.39
C ARG A 199 2.87 -2.37 -16.24
N LEU A 200 3.85 -1.52 -16.51
CA LEU A 200 4.75 -1.00 -15.47
C LEU A 200 3.99 -0.12 -14.48
N ALA A 201 3.03 0.69 -14.95
CA ALA A 201 2.18 1.50 -14.09
C ALA A 201 1.30 0.64 -13.19
N ALA A 202 0.66 -0.40 -13.74
CA ALA A 202 -0.11 -1.38 -12.97
C ALA A 202 0.77 -2.08 -11.91
N GLY A 203 2.01 -2.43 -12.26
CA GLY A 203 2.97 -3.01 -11.32
C GLY A 203 3.38 -2.05 -10.20
N ALA A 204 3.62 -0.78 -10.52
CA ALA A 204 3.89 0.25 -9.52
C ALA A 204 2.70 0.44 -8.58
N ILE A 205 1.48 0.51 -9.11
CA ILE A 205 0.24 0.61 -8.31
C ILE A 205 0.06 -0.62 -7.43
N ALA A 206 0.37 -1.83 -7.95
CA ALA A 206 0.34 -3.04 -7.14
C ALA A 206 1.27 -2.95 -5.93
N ASN A 207 2.49 -2.43 -6.12
CA ASN A 207 3.44 -2.22 -5.03
C ASN A 207 2.92 -1.16 -4.04
N LEU A 208 2.42 -0.01 -4.52
CA LEU A 208 1.84 1.03 -3.65
C LEU A 208 0.65 0.52 -2.83
N ALA A 209 -0.16 -0.37 -3.40
CA ALA A 209 -1.30 -0.99 -2.72
C ALA A 209 -0.91 -1.96 -1.60
N MET A 210 0.36 -2.27 -1.39
CA MET A 210 0.81 -3.05 -0.22
C MET A 210 0.70 -2.25 1.09
N ASN A 211 0.71 -0.92 1.01
CA ASN A 211 0.50 -0.02 2.16
C ASN A 211 -0.99 0.31 2.32
N GLY A 212 -1.54 0.08 3.52
CA GLY A 212 -2.96 0.29 3.82
C GLY A 212 -3.45 1.73 3.60
N LEU A 213 -2.65 2.75 3.93
CA LEU A 213 -3.01 4.16 3.73
C LEU A 213 -3.13 4.51 2.24
N ASN A 214 -2.26 3.94 1.42
CA ASN A 214 -2.29 4.13 -0.02
C ASN A 214 -3.50 3.44 -0.67
N GLN A 215 -3.97 2.32 -0.12
CA GLN A 215 -5.12 1.60 -0.66
C GLN A 215 -6.39 2.46 -0.68
N ASP A 216 -6.63 3.23 0.39
CA ASP A 216 -7.76 4.16 0.46
C ASP A 216 -7.65 5.21 -0.66
N LEU A 217 -6.47 5.80 -0.87
CA LEU A 217 -6.24 6.79 -1.93
C LEU A 217 -6.36 6.20 -3.34
N ILE A 218 -5.89 4.98 -3.56
CA ILE A 218 -6.02 4.26 -4.84
C ILE A 218 -7.50 4.07 -5.17
N ILE A 219 -8.32 3.65 -4.21
CA ILE A 219 -9.76 3.49 -4.40
C ILE A 219 -10.46 4.83 -4.65
N CYS A 220 -10.19 5.83 -3.80
CA CYS A 220 -10.81 7.16 -3.93
C CYS A 220 -10.53 7.83 -5.29
N LYS A 221 -9.37 7.55 -5.89
CA LYS A 221 -9.00 8.05 -7.23
C LYS A 221 -9.45 7.14 -8.38
N GLY A 222 -10.29 6.14 -8.13
CA GLY A 222 -10.84 5.24 -9.15
C GLY A 222 -9.85 4.21 -9.69
N GLY A 223 -8.77 3.94 -8.96
CA GLY A 223 -7.71 3.02 -9.39
C GLY A 223 -8.19 1.59 -9.60
N ALA A 224 -9.12 1.10 -8.76
CA ALA A 224 -9.73 -0.21 -8.95
C ALA A 224 -10.50 -0.29 -10.27
N ARG A 225 -11.31 0.72 -10.59
CA ARG A 225 -12.05 0.81 -11.85
C ARG A 225 -11.12 0.83 -13.07
N LEU A 226 -10.03 1.61 -13.02
CA LEU A 226 -9.06 1.67 -14.12
C LEU A 226 -8.36 0.32 -14.34
N LEU A 227 -7.93 -0.33 -13.26
CA LEU A 227 -7.34 -1.67 -13.31
C LEU A 227 -8.34 -2.70 -13.88
N ALA A 228 -9.60 -2.67 -13.43
CA ALA A 228 -10.66 -3.55 -13.91
C ALA A 228 -10.96 -3.33 -15.41
N ASN A 229 -10.99 -2.08 -15.86
CA ASN A 229 -11.19 -1.73 -17.27
C ASN A 229 -10.00 -2.12 -18.17
N MET A 230 -8.79 -2.20 -17.61
CA MET A 230 -7.60 -2.61 -18.34
C MET A 230 -7.53 -4.13 -18.53
N ALA A 231 -7.97 -4.92 -17.54
CA ALA A 231 -7.89 -6.39 -17.57
C ALA A 231 -8.41 -7.03 -18.88
N PRO A 232 -9.62 -6.72 -19.40
CA PRO A 232 -10.13 -7.34 -20.62
C PRO A 232 -9.45 -6.85 -21.91
N LYS A 233 -8.59 -5.82 -21.83
CA LYS A 233 -7.88 -5.25 -22.99
C LYS A 233 -6.49 -5.87 -23.19
N SER A 234 -6.08 -6.80 -22.33
CA SER A 234 -4.72 -7.35 -22.34
C SER A 234 -4.74 -8.87 -22.38
N ASP A 235 -4.04 -9.44 -23.37
CA ASP A 235 -3.74 -10.88 -23.42
C ASP A 235 -2.37 -11.20 -22.82
N ASP A 236 -1.59 -10.19 -22.40
CA ASP A 236 -0.26 -10.38 -21.83
C ASP A 236 -0.36 -10.90 -20.39
N PRO A 237 0.12 -12.14 -20.10
CA PRO A 237 -0.01 -12.73 -18.77
C PRO A 237 0.71 -11.92 -17.70
N GLN A 238 1.80 -11.22 -18.07
CA GLN A 238 2.53 -10.39 -17.13
C GLN A 238 1.72 -9.15 -16.74
N THR A 239 1.03 -8.54 -17.69
CA THR A 239 0.12 -7.41 -17.43
C THR A 239 -1.05 -7.85 -16.55
N LEU A 240 -1.72 -8.95 -16.90
CA LEU A 240 -2.80 -9.52 -16.09
C LEU A 240 -2.33 -9.85 -14.66
N ARG A 241 -1.11 -10.37 -14.51
CA ARG A 241 -0.51 -10.64 -13.19
C ARG A 241 -0.35 -9.37 -12.35
N MET A 242 0.07 -8.25 -12.95
CA MET A 242 0.20 -6.97 -12.23
C MET A 242 -1.17 -6.43 -11.82
N ILE A 243 -2.15 -6.47 -12.72
CA ILE A 243 -3.52 -6.04 -12.45
C ILE A 243 -4.14 -6.88 -11.32
N ALA A 244 -4.06 -8.22 -11.44
CA ALA A 244 -4.56 -9.13 -10.42
C ALA A 244 -3.84 -8.91 -9.08
N GLY A 245 -2.53 -8.67 -9.10
CA GLY A 245 -1.74 -8.37 -7.90
C GLY A 245 -2.20 -7.10 -7.18
N ALA A 246 -2.46 -6.03 -7.92
CA ALA A 246 -2.97 -4.77 -7.37
C ALA A 246 -4.35 -4.97 -6.74
N ILE A 247 -5.30 -5.56 -7.48
CA ILE A 247 -6.66 -5.81 -6.97
C ILE A 247 -6.63 -6.75 -5.76
N ALA A 248 -5.77 -7.78 -5.76
CA ALA A 248 -5.63 -8.71 -4.64
C ALA A 248 -5.07 -8.06 -3.37
N ASN A 249 -4.22 -7.02 -3.50
CA ASN A 249 -3.79 -6.22 -2.36
C ASN A 249 -4.95 -5.40 -1.78
N LEU A 250 -5.76 -4.78 -2.64
CA LEU A 250 -6.96 -4.02 -2.25
C LEU A 250 -8.02 -4.92 -1.58
N CYS A 251 -8.19 -6.16 -2.04
CA CYS A 251 -9.08 -7.15 -1.40
C CYS A 251 -8.74 -7.41 0.08
N GLY A 252 -7.51 -7.14 0.52
CA GLY A 252 -7.08 -7.32 1.90
C GLY A 252 -7.65 -6.31 2.90
N ASN A 253 -8.29 -5.24 2.43
CA ASN A 253 -8.84 -4.18 3.26
C ASN A 253 -10.37 -4.15 3.16
N GLU A 254 -11.02 -4.56 4.25
CA GLU A 254 -12.47 -4.75 4.32
C GLU A 254 -13.27 -3.47 4.07
N ARG A 255 -12.74 -2.31 4.47
CA ARG A 255 -13.40 -1.01 4.26
C ARG A 255 -13.58 -0.68 2.77
N LEU A 256 -12.77 -1.30 1.91
CA LEU A 256 -12.77 -1.04 0.48
C LEU A 256 -13.64 -2.02 -0.31
N HIS A 257 -14.17 -3.08 0.32
CA HIS A 257 -14.85 -4.18 -0.38
C HIS A 257 -16.06 -3.75 -1.21
N MET A 258 -16.90 -2.87 -0.67
CA MET A 258 -18.07 -2.36 -1.37
C MET A 258 -17.69 -1.57 -2.62
N ILE A 259 -16.75 -0.63 -2.49
CA ILE A 259 -16.30 0.18 -3.62
C ILE A 259 -15.55 -0.70 -4.62
N LEU A 260 -14.74 -1.66 -4.17
CA LEU A 260 -14.03 -2.60 -5.03
C LEU A 260 -14.98 -3.45 -5.89
N LYS A 261 -16.14 -3.83 -5.33
CA LYS A 261 -17.22 -4.50 -6.06
C LYS A 261 -17.86 -3.56 -7.09
N GLU A 262 -18.23 -2.36 -6.69
CA GLU A 262 -18.86 -1.35 -7.56
C GLU A 262 -17.95 -0.91 -8.71
N ASP A 263 -16.65 -0.86 -8.47
CA ASP A 263 -15.60 -0.58 -9.46
C ASP A 263 -15.32 -1.78 -10.38
N GLY A 264 -15.94 -2.95 -10.14
CA GLY A 264 -15.78 -4.15 -10.96
C GLY A 264 -14.49 -4.93 -10.71
N GLY A 265 -13.78 -4.65 -9.61
CA GLY A 265 -12.51 -5.33 -9.27
C GLY A 265 -12.67 -6.85 -9.11
N LEU A 266 -13.74 -7.30 -8.46
CA LEU A 266 -14.05 -8.74 -8.31
C LEU A 266 -14.36 -9.41 -9.64
N LYS A 267 -15.17 -8.76 -10.49
CA LYS A 267 -15.48 -9.23 -11.84
C LYS A 267 -14.22 -9.35 -12.69
N ALA A 268 -13.31 -8.38 -12.61
CA ALA A 268 -12.04 -8.43 -13.32
C ALA A 268 -11.16 -9.60 -12.85
N LEU A 269 -11.06 -9.84 -11.53
CA LEU A 269 -10.34 -11.00 -11.00
C LEU A 269 -10.91 -12.32 -11.55
N LEU A 270 -12.23 -12.48 -11.55
CA LEU A 270 -12.89 -13.68 -12.05
C LEU A 270 -12.71 -13.87 -13.57
N ALA A 271 -12.74 -12.78 -14.34
CA ALA A 271 -12.51 -12.82 -15.79
C ALA A 271 -11.07 -13.28 -16.13
N MET A 272 -10.07 -12.82 -15.37
CA MET A 272 -8.65 -13.16 -15.59
C MET A 272 -8.32 -14.64 -15.35
N VAL A 273 -9.22 -15.40 -14.72
CA VAL A 273 -9.06 -16.85 -14.54
C VAL A 273 -8.98 -17.57 -15.87
N GLY A 274 -9.73 -17.11 -16.88
CA GLY A 274 -9.73 -17.69 -18.22
C GLY A 274 -8.39 -17.61 -18.94
N SER A 275 -7.41 -16.88 -18.40
CA SER A 275 -6.06 -16.77 -18.97
C SER A 275 -5.26 -18.07 -18.93
N ASN A 276 -5.63 -19.07 -18.12
CA ASN A 276 -4.91 -20.34 -17.95
C ASN A 276 -3.43 -20.19 -17.55
N HIS A 277 -3.01 -19.03 -17.04
CA HIS A 277 -1.64 -18.78 -16.59
C HIS A 277 -1.53 -18.89 -15.07
N SER A 278 -0.72 -19.85 -14.60
CA SER A 278 -0.56 -20.14 -13.16
C SER A 278 -0.23 -18.91 -12.31
N ASN A 279 0.64 -18.03 -12.78
CA ASN A 279 0.99 -16.81 -12.05
C ASN A 279 -0.18 -15.81 -11.91
N VAL A 280 -1.06 -15.73 -12.91
CA VAL A 280 -2.26 -14.88 -12.88
C VAL A 280 -3.28 -15.51 -11.93
N ILE A 281 -3.53 -16.82 -12.10
CA ILE A 281 -4.46 -17.58 -11.25
C ILE A 281 -4.04 -17.53 -9.78
N SER A 282 -2.74 -17.60 -9.48
CA SER A 282 -2.22 -17.46 -8.12
C SER A 282 -2.58 -16.10 -7.49
N GLN A 283 -2.46 -15.00 -8.25
CA GLN A 283 -2.86 -13.68 -7.77
C GLN A 283 -4.38 -13.55 -7.61
N VAL A 284 -5.15 -14.11 -8.54
CA VAL A 284 -6.62 -14.18 -8.41
C VAL A 284 -7.03 -14.94 -7.15
N ALA A 285 -6.48 -16.14 -6.95
CA ALA A 285 -6.75 -16.96 -5.77
C ALA A 285 -6.36 -16.21 -4.48
N ARG A 286 -5.21 -15.52 -4.48
CA ARG A 286 -4.79 -14.67 -3.35
C ARG A 286 -5.80 -13.56 -3.07
N GLY A 287 -6.28 -12.87 -4.11
CA GLY A 287 -7.29 -11.82 -3.97
C GLY A 287 -8.61 -12.34 -3.42
N MET A 288 -9.09 -13.48 -3.93
CA MET A 288 -10.31 -14.13 -3.45
C MET A 288 -10.18 -14.58 -1.99
N ALA A 289 -9.03 -15.17 -1.62
CA ALA A 289 -8.76 -15.58 -0.25
C ALA A 289 -8.70 -14.39 0.72
N ASN A 290 -8.04 -13.29 0.32
CA ASN A 290 -7.98 -12.06 1.11
C ASN A 290 -9.38 -11.47 1.33
N PHE A 291 -10.19 -11.41 0.27
CA PHE A 291 -11.56 -10.91 0.36
C PHE A 291 -12.42 -11.78 1.29
N ALA A 292 -12.44 -13.10 1.08
CA ALA A 292 -13.20 -14.04 1.89
C ALA A 292 -12.79 -14.00 3.36
N LYS A 293 -11.48 -13.90 3.65
CA LYS A 293 -10.96 -13.78 5.02
C LYS A 293 -11.50 -12.54 5.73
N CYS A 294 -11.55 -11.41 5.05
CA CYS A 294 -12.05 -10.15 5.59
C CYS A 294 -13.58 -10.16 5.71
N GLU A 295 -14.30 -10.70 4.73
CA GLU A 295 -15.77 -10.84 4.77
C GLU A 295 -16.22 -11.73 5.94
N CYS A 296 -15.52 -12.84 6.20
CA CYS A 296 -15.78 -13.70 7.36
C CYS A 296 -15.59 -13.00 8.72
N ARG A 297 -14.65 -12.04 8.83
CA ARG A 297 -14.46 -11.26 10.07
C ARG A 297 -15.68 -10.39 10.36
N ASN A 298 -16.25 -9.76 9.34
CA ASN A 298 -17.48 -8.96 9.47
C ASN A 298 -18.70 -9.79 9.89
N ILE A 299 -18.81 -11.02 9.39
CA ILE A 299 -19.87 -11.96 9.80
C ILE A 299 -19.74 -12.30 11.30
N ASN A 300 -18.52 -12.63 11.74
CA ASN A 300 -18.27 -12.99 13.13
C ASN A 300 -18.43 -11.82 14.11
N GLN A 301 -18.28 -10.58 13.66
CA GLN A 301 -18.51 -9.37 14.46
C GLN A 301 -19.99 -8.92 14.49
N GLY A 302 -20.91 -9.66 13.86
CA GLY A 302 -22.35 -9.35 13.87
C GLY A 302 -22.77 -8.18 12.98
N ASN A 303 -21.82 -7.61 12.22
CA ASN A 303 -22.06 -6.45 11.35
C ASN A 303 -22.60 -6.81 9.95
N TRP A 304 -22.62 -8.10 9.59
CA TRP A 304 -23.04 -8.54 8.25
C TRP A 304 -24.50 -9.00 8.19
N LYS A 305 -25.31 -8.35 7.35
CA LYS A 305 -26.66 -8.80 6.98
C LYS A 305 -26.72 -8.94 5.45
N GLY A 306 -26.51 -10.14 4.90
CA GLY A 306 -26.60 -10.38 3.45
C GLY A 306 -25.96 -11.68 2.98
N ARG A 307 -26.08 -11.98 1.68
CA ARG A 307 -25.28 -13.04 1.01
C ARG A 307 -23.87 -12.51 0.76
N SER A 308 -22.88 -13.40 0.69
CA SER A 308 -21.50 -12.98 0.43
C SER A 308 -21.37 -12.31 -0.94
N LEU A 309 -20.62 -11.21 -1.03
CA LEU A 309 -20.39 -10.47 -2.28
C LEU A 309 -19.64 -11.33 -3.31
N LEU A 310 -18.77 -12.22 -2.85
CA LEU A 310 -18.11 -13.21 -3.70
C LEU A 310 -19.13 -14.17 -4.32
N ILE A 311 -20.13 -14.60 -3.55
CA ILE A 311 -21.19 -15.48 -4.07
C ILE A 311 -22.04 -14.74 -5.11
N GLU A 312 -22.36 -13.48 -4.87
CA GLU A 312 -23.12 -12.65 -5.82
C GLU A 312 -22.38 -12.43 -7.15
N ASP A 313 -21.05 -12.27 -7.11
CA ASP A 313 -20.24 -12.10 -8.32
C ASP A 313 -19.83 -13.44 -8.97
N GLY A 314 -20.31 -14.57 -8.46
CA GLY A 314 -20.12 -15.88 -9.11
C GLY A 314 -18.82 -16.61 -8.72
N ALA A 315 -18.17 -16.22 -7.62
CA ALA A 315 -16.96 -16.89 -7.14
C ALA A 315 -17.17 -18.38 -6.83
N LEU A 316 -18.40 -18.80 -6.45
CA LEU A 316 -18.69 -20.21 -6.22
C LEU A 316 -18.53 -21.05 -7.50
N HIS A 317 -19.02 -20.54 -8.63
CA HIS A 317 -18.84 -21.18 -9.93
C HIS A 317 -17.34 -21.31 -10.27
N TRP A 318 -16.58 -20.26 -9.97
CA TRP A 318 -15.12 -20.28 -10.12
C TRP A 318 -14.43 -21.36 -9.28
N ILE A 319 -14.74 -21.45 -7.97
CA ILE A 319 -14.16 -22.45 -7.07
C ILE A 319 -14.41 -23.84 -7.63
N VAL A 320 -15.67 -24.15 -7.99
CA VAL A 320 -16.04 -25.47 -8.51
C VAL A 320 -15.28 -25.79 -9.81
N ALA A 321 -15.18 -24.84 -10.74
CA ALA A 321 -14.49 -25.04 -12.01
C ALA A 321 -12.97 -25.24 -11.86
N ASN A 322 -12.36 -24.64 -10.83
CA ASN A 322 -10.91 -24.69 -10.62
C ASN A 322 -10.48 -25.79 -9.64
N CYS A 323 -11.36 -26.27 -8.75
CA CYS A 323 -11.09 -27.43 -7.91
C CYS A 323 -10.75 -28.68 -8.73
N THR A 324 -11.29 -28.82 -9.94
CA THR A 324 -10.98 -29.94 -10.85
C THR A 324 -9.68 -29.75 -11.64
N ALA A 325 -9.16 -28.53 -11.74
CA ALA A 325 -7.96 -28.21 -12.52
C ALA A 325 -6.64 -28.53 -11.79
N PHE A 326 -6.65 -28.61 -10.45
CA PHE A 326 -5.47 -28.93 -9.64
C PHE A 326 -5.18 -30.44 -9.51
N TYR A 327 -6.05 -31.31 -10.04
CA TYR A 327 -5.89 -32.77 -10.04
C TYR A 327 -5.46 -33.35 -11.41
N ARG A 328 -4.97 -32.51 -12.32
CA ARG A 328 -4.37 -32.91 -13.61
C ARG A 328 -3.01 -32.25 -13.77
#